data_AF-A0A9F5N241-F1
#
_entry.id   AF-A0A9F5N241-F1
#
_cell.length_a   1.000
_cell.length_b   1.000
_cell.length_c   1.000
_cell.angle_alpha   90.00
_cell.angle_beta   90.00
_cell.angle_gamma   90.00
#
_symmetry.space_group_name_H-M   'P 1'
#
loop_
_entity.id
_entity.type
_entity.pdbx_description
1 polymer ?
#
loop_
_entity_poly.entity_id
_entity_poly.type
_entity_poly.pdbx_seq_one_letter_code
_entity_poly.pdbx_strand_id
1 'polypeptide(L)'
;FKNPHRFSGVFPSLNMAVKRREQVLQDYKRLQSKVEKYEEKEKTGPILTKLHQAREELRPVKDDFEAKNKQLLEEMPKFYSSRTDYFKPSFESLIRAQ
;
A
#
# COMPACT_ATOMS: atom_id res chain seq x y z
N PHE A 1 -20.07 -24.07 13.47
CA PHE A 1 -18.74 -24.13 12.83
C PHE A 1 -18.67 -23.10 11.70
N LYS A 2 -17.92 -22.00 11.88
CA LYS A 2 -17.78 -20.92 10.88
C LYS A 2 -16.65 -21.29 9.92
N ASN A 3 -16.95 -21.29 8.62
CA ASN A 3 -16.13 -21.81 7.51
C ASN A 3 -14.61 -21.46 7.57
N PRO A 4 -13.70 -22.46 7.65
CA PRO A 4 -12.25 -22.26 7.57
C PRO A 4 -11.75 -21.88 6.16
N HIS A 5 -12.58 -22.05 5.12
CA HIS A 5 -12.20 -21.76 3.72
C HIS A 5 -12.15 -20.27 3.35
N ARG A 6 -12.57 -19.35 4.23
CA ARG A 6 -12.60 -17.91 3.89
C ARG A 6 -11.23 -17.22 3.94
N PHE A 7 -10.18 -17.88 4.43
CA PHE A 7 -8.89 -17.22 4.70
C PHE A 7 -7.71 -17.70 3.84
N SER A 8 -7.84 -18.81 3.10
CA SER A 8 -6.77 -19.29 2.21
C SER A 8 -6.53 -18.36 1.01
N GLY A 9 -7.54 -17.59 0.58
CA GLY A 9 -7.43 -16.58 -0.48
C GLY A 9 -7.03 -15.18 -0.01
N VAL A 10 -7.18 -14.86 1.28
CA VAL A 10 -6.99 -13.51 1.84
C VAL A 10 -5.51 -13.17 2.02
N PHE A 11 -4.68 -14.15 2.42
CA PHE A 11 -3.23 -13.95 2.55
C PHE A 11 -2.55 -13.68 1.19
N PRO A 12 -2.84 -14.45 0.12
CA PRO A 12 -2.33 -14.13 -1.22
C PRO A 12 -2.78 -12.76 -1.72
N SER A 13 -4.04 -12.36 -1.51
CA SER A 13 -4.56 -11.07 -1.98
C SER A 13 -3.91 -9.88 -1.27
N LEU A 14 -3.67 -9.99 0.04
CA LEU A 14 -2.98 -8.96 0.83
C LEU A 14 -1.51 -8.83 0.43
N ASN A 15 -0.79 -9.94 0.27
CA ASN A 15 0.59 -9.92 -0.21
C ASN A 15 0.69 -9.28 -1.60
N MET A 16 -0.27 -9.53 -2.49
CA MET A 16 -0.32 -8.87 -3.79
C MET A 16 -0.66 -7.38 -3.68
N ALA A 17 -1.50 -6.97 -2.73
CA ALA A 17 -1.78 -5.55 -2.47
C ALA A 17 -0.54 -4.81 -1.95
N VAL A 18 0.23 -5.42 -1.05
CA VAL A 18 1.52 -4.90 -0.58
C VAL A 18 2.49 -4.72 -1.75
N LYS A 19 2.68 -5.76 -2.58
CA LYS A 19 3.56 -5.69 -3.76
C LYS A 19 3.16 -4.60 -4.75
N ARG A 20 1.86 -4.47 -5.03
CA ARG A 20 1.36 -3.41 -5.92
C ARG A 20 1.62 -2.02 -5.34
N ARG A 21 1.41 -1.82 -4.04
CA ARG A 21 1.69 -0.55 -3.36
C ARG A 21 3.19 -0.24 -3.34
N GLU A 22 4.06 -1.24 -3.17
CA GLU A 22 5.51 -1.08 -3.24
C GLU A 22 5.98 -0.68 -4.64
N GLN A 23 5.43 -1.28 -5.70
CA GLN A 23 5.75 -0.90 -7.08
C GLN A 23 5.44 0.58 -7.33
N VAL A 24 4.23 1.03 -6.97
CA VAL A 24 3.82 2.43 -7.17
C VAL A 24 4.63 3.37 -6.28
N LEU A 25 5.06 2.94 -5.08
CA LEU A 25 5.98 3.72 -4.24
C LEU A 25 7.34 3.95 -4.90
N GLN A 26 7.89 2.95 -5.60
CA GLN A 26 9.16 3.11 -6.32
C GLN A 26 9.02 4.14 -7.44
N ASP A 27 7.93 4.07 -8.20
CA ASP A 27 7.64 5.03 -9.27
C ASP A 27 7.40 6.44 -8.72
N TYR A 28 6.64 6.57 -7.63
CA TYR A 28 6.45 7.82 -6.92
C TYR A 28 7.79 8.44 -6.50
N LYS A 29 8.66 7.67 -5.83
CA LYS A 29 9.99 8.15 -5.41
C LYS A 29 10.85 8.62 -6.59
N ARG A 30 10.85 7.87 -7.68
CA ARG A 30 11.60 8.22 -8.90
C ARG A 30 11.14 9.56 -9.47
N LEU A 31 9.83 9.79 -9.56
CA LEU A 31 9.27 11.04 -10.08
C LEU A 31 9.41 12.19 -9.08
N GLN A 32 9.29 11.93 -7.79
CA GLN A 32 9.51 12.89 -6.73
C GLN A 32 10.94 13.44 -6.77
N SER A 33 11.95 12.57 -6.90
CA SER A 33 13.34 13.00 -7.07
C SER A 33 13.57 13.82 -8.35
N LYS A 34 12.81 13.57 -9.42
CA LYS A 34 12.84 14.39 -10.64
C LYS A 34 12.31 15.79 -10.38
N VAL A 35 11.23 15.93 -9.61
CA VAL A 35 10.68 17.24 -9.20
C VAL A 35 11.70 17.98 -8.33
N GLU A 36 12.22 17.35 -7.29
CA GLU A 36 13.22 17.93 -6.37
C GLU A 36 14.45 18.45 -7.14
N LYS A 37 14.97 17.66 -8.09
CA LYS A 37 16.08 18.06 -8.95
C LYS A 37 15.81 19.32 -9.79
N TYR A 38 14.55 19.63 -10.12
CA TYR A 38 14.19 20.87 -10.82
C TYR A 38 13.91 22.02 -9.84
N GLU A 39 13.47 21.73 -8.61
CA GLU A 39 13.27 22.73 -7.56
C GLU A 39 14.60 23.29 -7.03
N GLU A 40 15.65 22.48 -6.99
CA GLU A 40 17.01 22.88 -6.61
C GLU A 40 17.73 23.76 -7.65
N LYS A 41 17.22 23.82 -8.89
CA LYS A 41 17.83 24.59 -9.97
C LYS A 41 17.40 26.05 -9.93
N GLU A 42 18.21 26.91 -10.55
CA GLU A 42 17.85 28.31 -10.75
C GLU A 42 16.51 28.45 -11.50
N LYS A 43 15.66 29.36 -11.01
CA LYS A 43 14.29 29.60 -11.50
C LYS A 43 14.28 30.39 -12.81
N THR A 44 14.86 29.81 -13.85
CA THR A 44 14.78 30.32 -15.22
C THR A 44 13.49 29.83 -15.89
N GLY A 45 13.00 30.55 -16.90
CA GLY A 45 11.80 30.18 -17.65
C GLY A 45 11.77 28.70 -18.09
N PRO A 46 12.83 28.18 -18.76
CA PRO A 46 12.88 26.78 -19.17
C PRO A 46 12.84 25.77 -18.01
N ILE A 47 13.44 26.11 -16.86
CA ILE A 47 13.42 25.24 -15.67
C ILE A 47 12.02 25.24 -15.05
N LEU A 48 11.34 26.38 -14.98
CA LEU A 48 9.97 26.47 -14.48
C LEU A 48 9.01 25.62 -15.33
N THR A 49 9.15 25.64 -16.66
CA THR A 49 8.36 24.77 -17.55
C THR A 49 8.61 23.29 -17.27
N LYS A 50 9.88 22.88 -17.12
CA LYS A 50 10.23 21.48 -16.81
C LYS A 50 9.75 21.04 -15.42
N LEU A 51 9.83 21.94 -14.44
CA LEU A 51 9.32 21.70 -13.10
C LEU A 51 7.80 21.49 -13.13
N HIS A 52 7.07 22.33 -13.86
CA HIS A 52 5.63 22.17 -14.03
C HIS A 52 5.29 20.81 -14.67
N GLN A 53 5.95 20.45 -15.77
CA GLN A 53 5.77 19.14 -16.43
C GLN A 53 6.07 17.96 -15.49
N ALA A 54 7.16 18.04 -14.70
CA ALA A 54 7.52 16.99 -13.75
C ALA A 54 6.47 16.84 -12.63
N ARG A 55 5.86 17.94 -12.18
CA ARG A 55 4.76 17.91 -11.20
C ARG A 55 3.47 17.34 -11.78
N GLU A 56 3.15 17.65 -13.04
CA GLU A 56 2.01 17.04 -13.74
C GLU A 56 2.20 15.52 -13.90
N GLU A 57 3.42 15.07 -14.23
CA GLU A 57 3.75 13.63 -14.33
C GLU A 57 3.68 12.91 -12.98
N LEU A 58 4.11 13.57 -11.90
CA LEU A 58 4.10 13.01 -10.54
C LEU A 58 2.68 12.83 -9.99
N ARG A 59 1.77 13.78 -10.27
CA ARG A 59 0.44 13.86 -9.66
C ARG A 59 -0.36 12.55 -9.73
N PRO A 60 -0.60 11.92 -10.90
CA PRO A 60 -1.38 10.69 -10.96
C PRO A 60 -0.71 9.51 -10.22
N VAL A 61 0.62 9.47 -10.20
CA VAL A 61 1.37 8.41 -9.49
C VAL A 61 1.29 8.59 -7.97
N LYS A 62 1.33 9.84 -7.51
CA LYS A 62 1.09 10.18 -6.10
C LYS A 62 -0.31 9.79 -5.67
N ASP A 63 -1.33 10.16 -6.46
CA ASP A 63 -2.73 9.85 -6.16
C ASP A 63 -2.97 8.34 -6.10
N ASP A 64 -2.39 7.55 -7.02
CA ASP A 64 -2.50 6.09 -6.99
C ASP A 64 -1.76 5.47 -5.80
N PHE A 65 -0.57 5.98 -5.46
CA PHE A 65 0.15 5.54 -4.27
C PHE A 65 -0.68 5.80 -3.00
N GLU A 66 -1.22 7.00 -2.85
CA GLU A 66 -2.01 7.40 -1.68
C GLU A 66 -3.29 6.55 -1.57
N ALA A 67 -3.97 6.30 -2.68
CA ALA A 67 -5.14 5.43 -2.72
C ALA A 67 -4.82 3.99 -2.30
N LYS A 68 -3.78 3.38 -2.88
CA LYS A 68 -3.36 2.01 -2.53
C LYS A 68 -2.85 1.92 -1.09
N ASN A 69 -2.12 2.91 -0.63
CA ASN A 69 -1.60 2.98 0.73
C ASN A 69 -2.73 3.11 1.75
N LYS A 70 -3.72 3.97 1.49
CA LYS A 70 -4.91 4.12 2.33
C LYS A 70 -5.70 2.82 2.41
N GLN A 71 -5.97 2.19 1.26
CA GLN A 71 -6.67 0.90 1.22
C GLN A 71 -5.94 -0.15 2.08
N LEU A 72 -4.62 -0.28 1.93
CA LEU A 72 -3.84 -1.24 2.71
C LEU A 72 -3.89 -0.93 4.21
N LEU A 73 -3.79 0.34 4.60
CA LEU A 73 -3.88 0.77 6.01
C LEU A 73 -5.26 0.51 6.62
N GLU A 74 -6.33 0.58 5.83
CA GLU A 74 -7.69 0.26 6.28
C GLU A 74 -7.95 -1.26 6.37
N GLU A 75 -7.31 -2.05 5.51
CA GLU A 75 -7.45 -3.51 5.47
C GLU A 75 -6.60 -4.22 6.54
N MET A 76 -5.41 -3.70 6.85
CA MET A 76 -4.47 -4.32 7.80
C MET A 76 -5.08 -4.55 9.20
N PRO A 77 -5.75 -3.58 9.86
CA PRO A 77 -6.37 -3.80 11.18
C PRO A 77 -7.50 -4.83 11.16
N LYS A 78 -8.30 -4.86 10.09
CA LYS A 78 -9.38 -5.86 9.90
C LYS A 78 -8.80 -7.27 9.78
N PHE A 79 -7.61 -7.37 9.18
CA PHE A 79 -6.88 -8.62 9.09
C PHE A 79 -6.37 -9.10 10.45
N TYR A 80 -5.70 -8.23 11.23
CA TYR A 80 -5.18 -8.61 12.56
C TYR A 80 -6.30 -8.98 13.55
N SER A 81 -7.41 -8.23 13.56
CA SER A 81 -8.57 -8.55 14.40
C SER A 81 -9.18 -9.92 14.05
N SER A 82 -9.31 -10.25 12.76
CA SER A 82 -9.76 -11.57 12.31
C SER A 82 -8.84 -12.73 12.73
N ARG A 83 -7.55 -12.45 12.97
CA ARG A 83 -6.57 -13.44 13.43
C ARG A 83 -6.74 -13.79 14.92
N THR A 84 -7.14 -12.81 15.75
CA THR A 84 -7.44 -13.03 17.17
C THR A 84 -8.68 -13.93 17.35
N ASP A 85 -9.68 -13.77 16.48
CA ASP A 85 -10.85 -14.64 16.40
C ASP A 85 -10.51 -16.07 15.93
N TYR A 86 -9.36 -16.29 15.29
CA TYR A 86 -8.89 -17.61 14.88
C TYR A 86 -8.18 -18.37 16.01
N PHE A 87 -7.44 -17.66 16.87
CA PHE A 87 -6.68 -18.29 17.95
C PHE A 87 -7.54 -18.72 19.15
N LYS A 88 -8.61 -17.99 19.50
CA LYS A 88 -9.49 -18.37 20.62
C LYS A 88 -10.22 -19.71 20.39
N PRO A 89 -10.92 -19.95 19.27
CA PRO A 89 -11.63 -21.21 19.05
C PRO A 89 -10.70 -22.39 18.77
N SER A 90 -9.54 -22.14 18.15
CA SER A 90 -8.54 -23.19 17.86
C SER A 90 -7.86 -23.70 19.13
N PHE A 91 -7.66 -22.84 20.13
CA PHE A 91 -7.11 -23.23 21.43
C PHE A 91 -8.16 -23.92 22.32
N GLU A 92 -9.40 -23.43 22.34
CA GLU A 92 -10.50 -24.10 23.06
C GLU A 92 -10.81 -25.49 22.49
N SER A 93 -10.73 -25.67 21.17
CA SER A 93 -10.91 -26.98 20.54
C SER A 93 -9.75 -27.93 20.85
N LEU A 94 -8.53 -27.41 21.01
CA LEU A 94 -7.36 -28.19 21.40
C LEU A 94 -7.42 -28.62 22.88
N ILE A 95 -7.86 -27.73 23.79
CA ILE A 95 -8.02 -28.04 25.22
C ILE A 95 -9.19 -29.01 25.48
N ARG A 96 -10.26 -28.97 24.67
CA ARG A 96 -11.39 -29.91 24.79
C ARG A 96 -11.12 -31.29 24.18
N ALA A 97 -10.04 -31.45 23.42
CA ALA A 97 -9.68 -32.70 22.75
C ALA A 97 -8.70 -33.56 23.57
N GLN A 98 -8.45 -33.23 24.84
CA GLN A 98 -7.51 -33.91 25.72
C GLN A 98 -8.20 -34.59 26.91
#